data_AF-A0A7V8IX85-F1
#
_entry.id   AF-A0A7V8IX85-F1
#
_cell.length_a   1.000
_cell.length_b   1.000
_cell.length_c   1.000
_cell.angle_alpha   90.00
_cell.angle_beta   90.00
_cell.angle_gamma   90.00
#
_symmetry.space_group_name_H-M   'P 1'
#
loop_
_entity.id
_entity.type
_entity.pdbx_description
1 polymer ?
#
loop_
_entity_poly.entity_id
_entity_poly.type
_entity_poly.pdbx_seq_one_letter_code
_entity_poly.pdbx_strand_id
1 'polypeptide(L)'
;MRSTRGRSGVLLRFLAPWVAFPPLVATGAGLGYACGTVVAIIGVLVVGATLTVLLLRRLGNSLLIAMFLAGICGGGVGYEVSAAARLSAGKMLDLAVSEAPQHPEATLFRFRDGRVATGFSGHYERVRRSKNSTHRTNYYVAPLVPDDWILGQPVPAWVGSTEMNNPWHLPWRGGARVDVPDDPDNGFRRAIRECEARGLRGEAGAPILEWVQDPAGWPEKRVEKGLHISATLICMYYIGLIFRLAYEFLTRSSSV
;
A
#
# COMPACT_ATOMS: atom_id res chain seq x y z
N MET A 1 -42.36 0.18 -69.80
CA MET A 1 -41.43 0.97 -70.63
C MET A 1 -41.65 2.45 -70.38
N ARG A 2 -40.76 3.10 -69.62
CA ARG A 2 -40.41 4.52 -69.76
C ARG A 2 -39.11 4.78 -68.99
N SER A 3 -38.15 5.29 -69.74
CA SER A 3 -36.81 5.69 -69.32
C SER A 3 -36.89 7.06 -68.65
N THR A 4 -36.13 7.27 -67.57
CA THR A 4 -35.58 8.58 -67.22
C THR A 4 -34.17 8.42 -66.65
N ARG A 5 -33.18 8.68 -67.51
CA ARG A 5 -31.80 9.01 -67.15
C ARG A 5 -31.79 10.31 -66.33
N GLY A 6 -31.20 10.29 -65.14
CA GLY A 6 -30.84 11.48 -64.37
C GLY A 6 -29.33 11.58 -64.21
N ARG A 7 -28.70 12.41 -65.06
CA ARG A 7 -27.34 12.93 -64.86
C ARG A 7 -27.36 13.96 -63.74
N SER A 8 -26.92 13.57 -62.54
CA SER A 8 -26.55 14.50 -61.46
C SER A 8 -25.48 13.81 -60.63
N GLY A 9 -24.21 14.14 -60.78
CA GLY A 9 -23.62 15.07 -59.83
C GLY A 9 -22.14 14.75 -59.67
N VAL A 10 -21.34 15.32 -60.56
CA VAL A 10 -19.87 15.39 -60.53
C VAL A 10 -19.36 16.31 -59.38
N LEU A 11 -20.15 16.49 -58.32
CA LEU A 11 -19.92 17.47 -57.24
C LEU A 11 -19.47 16.85 -55.90
N LEU A 12 -18.98 15.61 -55.90
CA LEU A 12 -18.51 14.92 -54.68
C LEU A 12 -16.98 14.75 -54.60
N ARG A 13 -16.22 15.49 -55.42
CA ARG A 13 -14.74 15.43 -55.40
C ARG A 13 -14.02 16.73 -55.01
N PHE A 14 -14.74 17.76 -54.59
CA PHE A 14 -14.15 19.05 -54.19
C PHE A 14 -14.21 19.36 -52.67
N LEU A 15 -14.57 18.39 -51.83
CA LEU A 15 -14.54 18.52 -50.36
C LEU A 15 -13.36 17.80 -49.69
N ALA A 16 -12.32 17.45 -50.45
CA ALA A 16 -11.07 16.89 -49.94
C ALA A 16 -9.92 17.91 -50.15
N PRO A 17 -9.80 18.94 -49.27
CA PRO A 17 -8.53 19.07 -48.54
C PRO A 17 -8.65 19.75 -47.15
N TRP A 18 -9.76 19.63 -46.42
CA TRP A 18 -9.91 20.28 -45.09
C TRP A 18 -9.59 19.37 -43.88
N VAL A 19 -8.92 18.23 -44.06
CA VAL A 19 -8.61 17.27 -42.98
C VAL A 19 -7.15 17.39 -42.46
N ALA A 20 -6.42 18.45 -42.81
CA ALA A 20 -5.03 18.60 -42.37
C ALA A 20 -4.74 20.01 -41.82
N PHE A 21 -5.21 20.30 -40.62
CA PHE A 21 -4.71 21.37 -39.74
C PHE A 21 -5.06 21.02 -38.28
N PRO A 22 -4.18 21.26 -37.29
CA PRO A 22 -2.86 20.64 -37.15
C PRO A 22 -2.73 19.95 -35.76
N PRO A 23 -1.79 18.98 -35.60
CA PRO A 23 -1.40 18.41 -34.29
C PRO A 23 -0.80 19.45 -33.29
N LEU A 24 -0.77 20.74 -33.64
CA LEU A 24 -0.28 21.84 -32.79
C LEU A 24 -1.30 22.35 -31.75
N VAL A 25 -2.61 22.15 -31.98
CA VAL A 25 -3.63 22.58 -30.99
C VAL A 25 -3.70 21.59 -29.82
N ALA A 26 -3.46 20.30 -30.08
CA ALA A 26 -3.41 19.26 -29.05
C ALA A 26 -2.16 19.37 -28.14
N THR A 27 -1.01 19.80 -28.68
CA THR A 27 0.21 20.04 -27.88
C THR A 27 0.11 21.31 -27.03
N GLY A 28 -0.58 22.35 -27.51
CA GLY A 28 -0.84 23.57 -26.72
C GLY A 28 -1.73 23.32 -25.49
N ALA A 29 -2.77 22.48 -25.63
CA ALA A 29 -3.67 22.13 -24.53
C ALA A 29 -2.98 21.27 -23.45
N GLY A 30 -2.10 20.34 -23.86
CA GLY A 30 -1.31 19.52 -22.93
C GLY A 30 -0.31 20.33 -22.10
N LEU A 31 0.39 21.28 -22.73
CA LEU A 31 1.32 22.18 -22.05
C LEU A 31 0.59 23.15 -21.09
N GLY A 32 -0.58 23.64 -21.48
CA GLY A 32 -1.42 24.48 -20.62
C GLY A 32 -1.87 23.76 -19.35
N TYR A 33 -2.26 22.49 -19.46
CA TYR A 33 -2.69 21.68 -18.30
C TYR A 33 -1.51 21.32 -17.38
N ALA A 34 -0.33 21.02 -17.95
CA ALA A 34 0.88 20.76 -17.18
C ALA A 34 1.38 22.03 -16.45
N CYS A 35 1.40 23.19 -17.10
CA CYS A 35 1.73 24.46 -16.44
C CYS A 35 0.69 24.83 -15.37
N GLY A 36 -0.60 24.64 -15.66
CA GLY A 36 -1.68 24.93 -14.71
C GLY A 36 -1.59 24.09 -13.43
N THR A 37 -1.30 22.80 -13.56
CA THR A 37 -1.14 21.89 -12.41
C THR A 37 0.12 22.22 -11.60
N VAL A 38 1.24 22.53 -12.24
CA VAL A 38 2.47 22.96 -11.54
C VAL A 38 2.25 24.28 -10.80
N VAL A 39 1.62 25.28 -11.42
CA VAL A 39 1.30 26.56 -10.78
C VAL A 39 0.34 26.38 -9.60
N ALA A 40 -0.67 25.50 -9.73
CA ALA A 40 -1.59 25.19 -8.64
C ALA A 40 -0.88 24.52 -7.46
N ILE A 41 0.01 23.54 -7.72
CA ILE A 41 0.82 22.88 -6.69
C ILE A 41 1.71 23.89 -5.98
N ILE A 42 2.42 24.74 -6.73
CA ILE A 42 3.28 25.79 -6.15
C ILE A 42 2.43 26.77 -5.32
N GLY A 43 1.26 27.18 -5.81
CA GLY A 43 0.34 28.06 -5.09
C GLY A 43 -0.11 27.46 -3.76
N VAL A 44 -0.52 26.20 -3.75
CA VAL A 44 -0.90 25.48 -2.52
C VAL A 44 0.28 25.39 -1.55
N LEU A 45 1.49 25.10 -2.04
CA LEU A 45 2.69 25.02 -1.21
C LEU A 45 3.06 26.39 -0.59
N VAL A 46 3.02 27.48 -1.37
CA VAL A 46 3.36 28.83 -0.91
C VAL A 46 2.33 29.36 0.08
N VAL A 47 1.03 29.18 -0.21
CA VAL A 47 -0.05 29.56 0.72
C VAL A 47 0.05 28.74 2.00
N GLY A 48 0.24 27.43 1.88
CA GLY A 48 0.43 26.52 3.02
C GLY A 48 1.63 26.91 3.88
N ALA A 49 2.79 27.21 3.27
CA ALA A 49 3.99 27.65 3.97
C ALA A 49 3.80 29.00 4.67
N THR A 50 3.13 29.95 4.03
CA THR A 50 2.87 31.28 4.60
C THR A 50 1.90 31.20 5.79
N LEU A 51 0.81 30.43 5.65
CA LEU A 51 -0.13 30.16 6.73
C LEU A 51 0.58 29.47 7.90
N THR A 52 1.47 28.52 7.59
CA THR A 52 2.31 27.83 8.57
C THR A 52 3.20 28.79 9.34
N VAL A 53 3.92 29.69 8.68
CA VAL A 53 4.78 30.69 9.35
C VAL A 53 3.97 31.64 10.23
N LEU A 54 2.80 32.08 9.77
CA LEU A 54 1.91 32.95 10.55
C LEU A 54 1.37 32.22 11.79
N LEU A 55 0.99 30.95 11.64
CA LEU A 55 0.54 30.11 12.75
C LEU A 55 1.68 29.76 13.70
N LEU A 56 2.92 29.57 13.23
CA LEU A 56 4.10 29.33 14.08
C LEU A 56 4.38 30.50 15.00
N ARG A 57 4.24 31.73 14.48
CA ARG A 57 4.42 32.95 15.28
C ARG A 57 3.37 33.09 16.40
N ARG A 58 2.17 32.56 16.20
CA ARG A 58 1.05 32.68 17.16
C ARG A 58 0.91 31.48 18.10
N LEU A 59 1.18 30.27 17.61
CA LEU A 59 0.97 28.99 18.30
C LEU A 59 2.29 28.36 18.80
N GLY A 60 3.44 28.91 18.41
CA GLY A 60 4.77 28.44 18.79
C GLY A 60 5.01 26.98 18.38
N ASN A 61 5.68 26.22 19.27
CA ASN A 61 6.07 24.82 19.03
C ASN A 61 4.88 23.87 18.76
N SER A 62 3.65 24.25 19.08
CA SER A 62 2.48 23.38 18.88
C SER A 62 2.15 23.16 17.40
N LEU A 63 2.46 24.12 16.52
CA LEU A 63 2.25 23.94 15.08
C LEU A 63 3.32 23.04 14.45
N LEU A 64 4.58 23.13 14.89
CA LEU A 64 5.63 22.20 14.45
C LEU A 64 5.26 20.75 14.78
N ILE A 65 4.74 20.53 15.99
CA ILE A 65 4.24 19.21 16.41
C ILE A 65 3.05 18.78 15.55
N ALA A 66 2.10 19.68 15.27
CA ALA A 66 0.96 19.37 14.41
C ALA A 66 1.38 18.97 12.99
N MET A 67 2.31 19.71 12.38
CA MET A 67 2.84 19.39 11.05
C MET A 67 3.59 18.07 11.03
N PHE A 68 4.42 17.82 12.04
CA PHE A 68 5.16 16.57 12.16
C PHE A 68 4.20 15.37 12.27
N LEU A 69 3.17 15.49 13.10
CA LEU A 69 2.15 14.46 13.24
C LEU A 69 1.32 14.30 11.96
N ALA A 70 0.96 15.39 11.29
CA ALA A 70 0.29 15.33 9.99
C ALA A 70 1.14 14.60 8.95
N GLY A 71 2.47 14.83 8.93
CA GLY A 71 3.42 14.10 8.09
C GLY A 71 3.46 12.61 8.40
N ILE A 72 3.51 12.22 9.69
CA ILE A 72 3.46 10.82 10.10
C ILE A 72 2.13 10.16 9.70
N CYS A 73 1.00 10.84 9.95
CA CYS A 73 -0.33 10.35 9.58
C CYS A 73 -0.46 10.16 8.07
N GLY A 74 -0.05 11.18 7.30
CA GLY A 74 -0.06 11.13 5.84
C GLY A 74 0.83 10.02 5.28
N GLY A 75 2.02 9.81 5.85
CA GLY A 75 2.91 8.71 5.47
C GLY A 75 2.32 7.33 5.78
N GLY A 76 1.73 7.16 6.96
CA GLY A 76 1.09 5.90 7.38
C GLY A 76 -0.13 5.54 6.54
N VAL A 77 -1.05 6.50 6.34
CA VAL A 77 -2.23 6.31 5.47
C VAL A 77 -1.81 6.10 4.04
N GLY A 78 -0.87 6.90 3.54
CA GLY A 78 -0.37 6.77 2.17
C GLY A 78 0.25 5.39 1.92
N TYR A 79 0.98 4.84 2.89
CA TYR A 79 1.53 3.48 2.80
C TYR A 79 0.42 2.42 2.72
N GLU A 80 -0.56 2.44 3.63
CA GLU A 80 -1.63 1.44 3.65
C GLU A 80 -2.60 1.58 2.46
N VAL A 81 -2.92 2.80 2.03
CA VAL A 81 -3.73 3.07 0.83
C VAL A 81 -3.00 2.61 -0.43
N SER A 82 -1.69 2.85 -0.54
CA SER A 82 -0.88 2.34 -1.65
C SER A 82 -0.80 0.82 -1.65
N ALA A 83 -0.69 0.18 -0.48
CA ALA A 83 -0.77 -1.27 -0.37
C ALA A 83 -2.15 -1.81 -0.80
N ALA A 84 -3.23 -1.18 -0.33
CA ALA A 84 -4.60 -1.52 -0.71
C ALA A 84 -4.83 -1.37 -2.21
N ALA A 85 -4.41 -0.25 -2.81
CA ALA A 85 -4.53 -0.01 -4.25
C ALA A 85 -3.79 -1.07 -5.08
N ARG A 86 -2.59 -1.48 -4.64
CA ARG A 86 -1.83 -2.55 -5.29
C ARG A 86 -2.53 -3.91 -5.18
N LEU A 87 -3.10 -4.23 -4.02
CA LEU A 87 -3.87 -5.45 -3.85
C LEU A 87 -5.12 -5.47 -4.73
N SER A 88 -5.89 -4.37 -4.76
CA SER A 88 -7.11 -4.23 -5.55
C SER A 88 -6.87 -4.20 -7.06
N ALA A 89 -5.68 -3.78 -7.51
CA ALA A 89 -5.33 -3.78 -8.92
C ALA A 89 -4.95 -5.18 -9.45
N GLY A 90 -4.59 -6.12 -8.57
CA GLY A 90 -4.23 -7.47 -8.97
C GLY A 90 -5.42 -8.42 -9.05
N LYS A 91 -5.17 -9.66 -9.47
CA LYS A 91 -6.20 -10.69 -9.59
C LYS A 91 -6.43 -11.41 -8.27
N MET A 92 -7.70 -11.67 -7.98
CA MET A 92 -8.11 -12.65 -6.98
C MET A 92 -8.32 -14.00 -7.66
N LEU A 93 -7.68 -15.04 -7.15
CA LEU A 93 -7.81 -16.41 -7.67
C LEU A 93 -8.36 -17.36 -6.60
N ASP A 94 -9.10 -18.36 -7.06
CA ASP A 94 -9.58 -19.49 -6.27
C ASP A 94 -8.88 -20.77 -6.79
N LEU A 95 -7.93 -21.32 -6.04
CA LEU A 95 -7.01 -22.36 -6.51
C LEU A 95 -6.51 -23.25 -5.37
N ALA A 96 -5.85 -24.36 -5.70
CA ALA A 96 -5.17 -25.19 -4.72
C ALA A 96 -3.83 -24.54 -4.32
N VAL A 97 -3.35 -24.73 -3.10
CA VAL A 97 -2.11 -24.12 -2.61
C VAL A 97 -0.90 -24.44 -3.51
N SER A 98 -0.85 -25.64 -4.08
CA SER A 98 0.20 -26.07 -5.03
C SER A 98 0.22 -25.29 -6.35
N GLU A 99 -0.87 -24.64 -6.73
CA GLU A 99 -0.99 -23.86 -7.97
C GLU A 99 -0.46 -22.41 -7.76
N ALA A 100 -0.29 -21.96 -6.52
CA ALA A 100 0.07 -20.57 -6.20
C ALA A 100 1.35 -20.04 -6.90
N PRO A 101 2.46 -20.80 -7.00
CA PRO A 101 3.68 -20.35 -7.69
C PRO A 101 3.47 -20.00 -9.17
N GLN A 102 2.44 -20.58 -9.81
CA GLN A 102 2.17 -20.42 -11.24
C GLN A 102 1.47 -19.09 -11.57
N HIS A 103 1.04 -18.34 -10.55
CA HIS A 103 0.27 -17.11 -10.69
C HIS A 103 0.99 -15.90 -10.06
N PRO A 104 2.13 -15.47 -10.62
CA PRO A 104 2.89 -14.34 -10.09
C PRO A 104 2.15 -13.00 -10.20
N GLU A 105 1.08 -12.89 -10.98
CA GLU A 105 0.23 -11.72 -11.10
C GLU A 105 -0.89 -11.65 -10.05
N ALA A 106 -1.15 -12.74 -9.33
CA ALA A 106 -2.18 -12.77 -8.30
C ALA A 106 -1.71 -12.02 -7.05
N THR A 107 -2.59 -11.18 -6.52
CA THR A 107 -2.39 -10.41 -5.29
C THR A 107 -3.24 -10.92 -4.15
N LEU A 108 -4.35 -11.60 -4.46
CA LEU A 108 -5.29 -12.15 -3.49
C LEU A 108 -5.58 -13.61 -3.86
N PHE A 109 -5.64 -14.46 -2.83
CA PHE A 109 -5.79 -15.90 -2.98
C PHE A 109 -6.89 -16.41 -2.06
N ARG A 110 -7.79 -17.22 -2.60
CA ARG A 110 -8.67 -18.10 -1.84
C ARG A 110 -8.24 -19.54 -2.16
N PHE A 111 -7.83 -20.26 -1.14
CA PHE A 111 -7.30 -21.61 -1.29
C PHE A 111 -8.39 -22.65 -1.04
N ARG A 112 -8.49 -23.64 -1.92
CA ARG A 112 -9.43 -24.76 -1.77
C ARG A 112 -8.97 -25.76 -0.70
N ASP A 113 -7.67 -25.80 -0.44
CA ASP A 113 -7.00 -26.73 0.46
C ASP A 113 -5.88 -26.03 1.25
N GLY A 114 -5.17 -26.82 2.06
CA GLY A 114 -3.86 -26.49 2.58
C GLY A 114 -3.84 -25.96 4.01
N ARG A 115 -2.68 -25.98 4.65
CA ARG A 115 -2.51 -25.66 6.06
C ARG A 115 -1.20 -24.94 6.28
N VAL A 116 -1.15 -24.10 7.30
CA VAL A 116 0.12 -23.51 7.75
C VAL A 116 0.86 -24.54 8.58
N ALA A 117 2.03 -24.97 8.11
CA ALA A 117 2.88 -25.92 8.81
C ALA A 117 3.75 -25.22 9.86
N THR A 118 3.12 -24.71 10.92
CA THR A 118 3.75 -23.88 11.97
C THR A 118 4.95 -24.54 12.66
N GLY A 119 5.00 -25.87 12.74
CA GLY A 119 6.15 -26.61 13.27
C GLY A 119 7.46 -26.40 12.48
N PHE A 120 7.37 -25.86 11.27
CA PHE A 120 8.52 -25.51 10.43
C PHE A 120 8.69 -24.00 10.26
N SER A 121 8.17 -23.18 11.17
CA SER A 121 8.29 -21.72 11.10
C SER A 121 9.72 -21.25 11.31
N GLY A 122 10.14 -20.21 10.60
CA GLY A 122 11.38 -19.46 10.80
C GLY A 122 11.14 -18.07 11.36
N HIS A 123 12.15 -17.51 11.99
CA HIS A 123 12.13 -16.23 12.68
C HIS A 123 13.43 -15.46 12.45
N TYR A 124 13.29 -14.27 11.87
CA TYR A 124 14.39 -13.33 11.76
C TYR A 124 14.11 -12.05 12.53
N GLU A 125 15.04 -11.65 13.40
CA GLU A 125 15.01 -10.34 14.06
C GLU A 125 15.95 -9.38 13.33
N ARG A 126 15.39 -8.28 12.80
CA ARG A 126 16.18 -7.16 12.30
C ARG A 126 16.38 -6.14 13.41
N VAL A 127 17.63 -5.89 13.77
CA VAL A 127 18.00 -4.87 14.76
C VAL A 127 18.59 -3.66 14.05
N ARG A 128 17.95 -2.50 14.17
CA ARG A 128 18.47 -1.21 13.72
C ARG A 128 18.90 -0.40 14.94
N ARG A 129 20.20 -0.10 15.03
CA ARG A 129 20.76 0.75 16.09
C ARG A 129 20.92 2.18 15.58
N SER A 130 20.48 3.14 16.36
CA SER A 130 20.78 4.57 16.21
C SER A 130 21.57 5.05 17.43
N LYS A 131 22.08 6.29 17.41
CA LYS A 131 22.87 6.86 18.52
C LYS A 131 22.17 6.74 19.88
N ASN A 132 20.85 6.88 19.91
CA ASN A 132 20.06 6.96 21.15
C ASN A 132 18.92 5.91 21.23
N SER A 133 18.79 5.01 20.25
CA SER A 133 17.70 4.03 20.25
C SER A 133 18.06 2.74 19.52
N THR A 134 17.46 1.63 19.94
CA THR A 134 17.49 0.36 19.22
C THR A 134 16.08 0.01 18.81
N HIS A 135 15.85 -0.14 17.52
CA HIS A 135 14.58 -0.63 16.97
C HIS A 135 14.75 -2.09 16.54
N ARG A 136 13.84 -2.95 17.00
CA ARG A 136 13.80 -4.38 16.68
C ARG A 136 12.55 -4.67 15.87
N THR A 137 12.68 -5.36 14.75
CA THR A 137 11.55 -5.80 13.93
C THR A 137 11.66 -7.31 13.77
N ASN A 138 10.65 -8.04 14.22
CA ASN A 138 10.57 -9.48 14.07
C ASN A 138 9.86 -9.83 12.76
N TYR A 139 10.36 -10.84 12.07
CA TYR A 139 9.77 -11.40 10.87
C TYR A 139 9.61 -12.90 11.09
N TYR A 140 8.38 -13.36 11.08
CA TYR A 140 8.02 -14.76 11.19
C TYR A 140 7.58 -15.23 9.82
N VAL A 141 7.99 -16.43 9.43
CA VAL A 141 7.50 -17.10 8.23
C VAL A 141 7.17 -18.55 8.54
N ALA A 142 6.12 -19.11 7.96
CA ALA A 142 5.84 -20.54 7.98
C ALA A 142 5.42 -21.05 6.59
N PRO A 143 5.67 -22.32 6.27
CA PRO A 143 5.18 -22.92 5.04
C PRO A 143 3.65 -22.95 5.00
N LEU A 144 3.07 -22.53 3.88
CA LEU A 144 1.69 -22.82 3.50
C LEU A 144 1.74 -23.95 2.47
N VAL A 145 1.19 -25.10 2.84
CA VAL A 145 1.35 -26.35 2.07
C VAL A 145 0.00 -27.06 1.90
N PRO A 146 -0.17 -27.90 0.87
CA PRO A 146 -1.32 -28.80 0.75
C PRO A 146 -1.53 -29.66 2.01
N ASP A 147 -2.75 -30.14 2.22
CA ASP A 147 -3.09 -30.89 3.45
C ASP A 147 -2.32 -32.22 3.55
N ASP A 148 -2.02 -32.85 2.41
CA ASP A 148 -1.25 -34.09 2.26
C ASP A 148 0.27 -33.89 2.13
N TRP A 149 0.75 -32.65 2.25
CA TRP A 149 2.17 -32.33 2.12
C TRP A 149 3.03 -33.04 3.17
N ILE A 150 4.17 -33.56 2.71
CA ILE A 150 5.18 -34.24 3.54
C ILE A 150 6.53 -33.54 3.48
N LEU A 151 7.32 -33.70 4.54
CA LEU A 151 8.66 -33.14 4.62
C LEU A 151 9.54 -33.61 3.45
N GLY A 152 10.24 -32.67 2.81
CA GLY A 152 11.09 -32.90 1.63
C GLY A 152 10.44 -32.47 0.31
N GLN A 153 9.12 -32.36 0.26
CA GLN A 153 8.43 -31.72 -0.86
C GLN A 153 8.70 -30.20 -0.86
N PRO A 154 8.74 -29.55 -2.03
CA PRO A 154 8.88 -28.10 -2.09
C PRO A 154 7.69 -27.39 -1.44
N VAL A 155 7.93 -26.20 -0.91
CA VAL A 155 6.94 -25.33 -0.27
C VAL A 155 6.36 -24.38 -1.32
N PRO A 156 5.09 -24.53 -1.72
CA PRO A 156 4.49 -23.75 -2.81
C PRO A 156 4.14 -22.32 -2.40
N ALA A 157 3.91 -22.04 -1.12
CA ALA A 157 3.66 -20.69 -0.64
C ALA A 157 4.16 -20.52 0.79
N TRP A 158 4.42 -19.27 1.18
CA TRP A 158 4.84 -18.92 2.53
C TRP A 158 3.83 -17.97 3.14
N VAL A 159 3.51 -18.15 4.42
CA VAL A 159 2.82 -17.11 5.19
C VAL A 159 3.83 -16.32 6.00
N GLY A 160 3.74 -14.99 5.97
CA GLY A 160 4.61 -14.06 6.68
C GLY A 160 3.83 -13.19 7.65
N SER A 161 4.41 -12.91 8.82
CA SER A 161 3.89 -11.96 9.80
C SER A 161 5.03 -11.21 10.48
N THR A 162 4.81 -9.93 10.81
CA THR A 162 5.69 -9.19 11.73
C THR A 162 5.21 -9.25 13.18
N GLU A 163 4.04 -9.82 13.41
CA GLU A 163 3.40 -9.95 14.72
C GLU A 163 3.62 -11.37 15.29
N MET A 164 3.96 -11.44 16.58
CA MET A 164 4.17 -12.70 17.30
C MET A 164 2.86 -13.48 17.44
N ASN A 165 1.74 -12.79 17.69
CA ASN A 165 0.40 -13.37 17.80
C ASN A 165 -0.24 -13.47 16.42
N ASN A 166 0.32 -14.31 15.55
CA ASN A 166 -0.23 -14.52 14.21
C ASN A 166 -1.40 -15.53 14.23
N PRO A 167 -2.35 -15.41 13.28
CA PRO A 167 -3.54 -16.25 13.20
C PRO A 167 -3.30 -17.59 12.49
N TRP A 168 -2.06 -18.07 12.38
CA TRP A 168 -1.72 -19.25 11.57
C TRP A 168 -2.35 -20.56 12.06
N HIS A 169 -2.76 -20.60 13.32
CA HIS A 169 -3.49 -21.73 13.89
C HIS A 169 -4.98 -21.75 13.48
N LEU A 170 -5.50 -20.64 12.96
CA LEU A 170 -6.87 -20.57 12.50
C LEU A 170 -6.97 -21.22 11.10
N PRO A 171 -8.06 -21.96 10.82
CA PRO A 171 -8.25 -22.67 9.56
C PRO A 171 -8.71 -21.70 8.46
N TRP A 172 -8.07 -20.55 8.35
CA TRP A 172 -8.31 -19.64 7.24
C TRP A 172 -7.86 -20.30 5.94
N ARG A 173 -8.36 -19.77 4.85
CA ARG A 173 -8.07 -20.24 3.49
C ARG A 173 -7.82 -19.05 2.57
N GLY A 174 -7.48 -17.89 3.14
CA GLY A 174 -7.24 -16.67 2.41
C GLY A 174 -5.80 -16.22 2.55
N GLY A 175 -5.23 -15.74 1.45
CA GLY A 175 -3.90 -15.14 1.42
C GLY A 175 -3.94 -13.80 0.70
N ALA A 176 -3.28 -12.79 1.26
CA ALA A 176 -3.00 -11.55 0.56
C ALA A 176 -1.50 -11.44 0.32
N ARG A 177 -1.08 -11.18 -0.92
CA ARG A 177 0.35 -11.13 -1.25
C ARG A 177 1.03 -10.00 -0.52
N VAL A 178 2.14 -10.33 0.14
CA VAL A 178 3.04 -9.33 0.69
C VAL A 178 3.98 -8.88 -0.42
N ASP A 179 4.02 -7.58 -0.67
CA ASP A 179 4.99 -6.99 -1.58
C ASP A 179 6.37 -6.99 -0.92
N VAL A 180 7.18 -7.98 -1.28
CA VAL A 180 8.52 -8.21 -0.74
C VAL A 180 9.54 -7.87 -1.82
N PRO A 181 10.29 -6.76 -1.69
CA PRO A 181 11.37 -6.44 -2.59
C PRO A 181 12.32 -7.63 -2.78
N ASP A 182 12.91 -7.75 -3.97
CA ASP A 182 13.96 -8.73 -4.26
C ASP A 182 15.31 -8.30 -3.64
N ASP A 183 15.26 -7.94 -2.36
CA ASP A 183 16.40 -7.57 -1.54
C ASP A 183 16.76 -8.78 -0.66
N PRO A 184 17.99 -9.32 -0.75
CA PRO A 184 18.43 -10.41 0.10
C PRO A 184 18.36 -10.05 1.60
N ASP A 185 18.43 -8.77 1.96
CA ASP A 185 18.32 -8.29 3.35
C ASP A 185 16.88 -8.05 3.80
N ASN A 186 15.88 -8.40 2.99
CA ASN A 186 14.50 -8.41 3.41
C ASN A 186 14.27 -9.42 4.56
N GLY A 187 13.58 -8.98 5.62
CA GLY A 187 13.38 -9.77 6.81
C GLY A 187 12.60 -11.07 6.60
N PHE A 188 11.58 -11.09 5.72
CA PHE A 188 10.87 -12.31 5.38
C PHE A 188 11.75 -13.30 4.63
N ARG A 189 12.57 -12.83 3.69
CA ARG A 189 13.52 -13.70 2.97
C ARG A 189 14.60 -14.27 3.89
N ARG A 190 15.07 -13.49 4.87
CA ARG A 190 15.98 -13.98 5.93
C ARG A 190 15.32 -15.07 6.79
N ALA A 191 14.05 -14.89 7.17
CA ALA A 191 13.30 -15.91 7.91
C ALA A 191 13.06 -17.18 7.08
N ILE A 192 12.77 -17.06 5.77
CA ILE A 192 12.67 -18.21 4.85
C ILE A 192 13.99 -18.98 4.82
N ARG A 193 15.15 -18.30 4.73
CA ARG A 193 16.44 -18.99 4.73
C ARG A 193 16.72 -19.78 6.00
N GLU A 194 16.16 -19.39 7.15
CA GLU A 194 16.25 -20.20 8.36
C GLU A 194 15.36 -21.45 8.29
N CYS A 195 14.21 -21.38 7.62
CA CYS A 195 13.43 -22.56 7.26
C CYS A 195 14.23 -23.48 6.32
N GLU A 196 14.86 -22.91 5.30
CA GLU A 196 15.65 -23.66 4.31
C GLU A 196 16.88 -24.32 4.92
N ALA A 197 17.55 -23.65 5.87
CA ALA A 197 18.66 -24.21 6.64
C ALA A 197 18.27 -25.47 7.46
N ARG A 198 16.97 -25.67 7.70
CA ARG A 198 16.41 -26.86 8.37
C ARG A 198 15.90 -27.92 7.38
N GLY A 199 16.27 -27.80 6.09
CA GLY A 199 15.96 -28.78 5.05
C GLY A 199 14.65 -28.54 4.31
N LEU A 200 13.96 -27.42 4.54
CA LEU A 200 12.87 -26.99 3.67
C LEU A 200 13.40 -26.44 2.34
N ARG A 201 12.57 -26.48 1.31
CA ARG A 201 12.89 -25.90 0.00
C ARG A 201 11.68 -25.16 -0.52
N GLY A 202 11.79 -23.87 -0.78
CA GLY A 202 10.75 -23.12 -1.48
C GLY A 202 10.60 -23.57 -2.93
N GLU A 203 9.37 -23.61 -3.45
CA GLU A 203 9.13 -23.73 -4.88
C GLU A 203 9.51 -22.42 -5.60
N ALA A 204 9.98 -22.52 -6.85
CA ALA A 204 10.31 -21.35 -7.63
C ALA A 204 9.05 -20.50 -7.87
N GLY A 205 9.08 -19.22 -7.49
CA GLY A 205 7.92 -18.34 -7.59
C GLY A 205 6.94 -18.43 -6.41
N ALA A 206 7.24 -19.22 -5.37
CA ALA A 206 6.40 -19.32 -4.18
C ALA A 206 6.14 -17.94 -3.55
N PRO A 207 4.87 -17.48 -3.49
CA PRO A 207 4.57 -16.15 -2.97
C PRO A 207 4.69 -16.12 -1.44
N ILE A 208 4.97 -14.93 -0.91
CA ILE A 208 4.87 -14.64 0.52
C ILE A 208 3.52 -13.96 0.74
N LEU A 209 2.71 -14.52 1.62
CA LEU A 209 1.32 -14.15 1.85
C LEU A 209 1.12 -13.72 3.30
N GLU A 210 0.27 -12.74 3.52
CA GLU A 210 -0.37 -12.49 4.79
C GLU A 210 -1.56 -13.44 4.90
N TRP A 211 -1.66 -14.16 6.01
CA TRP A 211 -2.75 -15.10 6.25
C TRP A 211 -4.00 -14.35 6.69
N VAL A 212 -5.05 -14.36 5.88
CA VAL A 212 -6.23 -13.52 6.07
C VAL A 212 -7.52 -14.34 5.96
N GLN A 213 -8.52 -14.01 6.77
CA GLN A 213 -9.81 -14.72 6.76
C GLN A 213 -10.59 -14.44 5.47
N ASP A 214 -10.68 -13.17 5.10
CA ASP A 214 -11.37 -12.72 3.89
C ASP A 214 -10.41 -11.90 3.02
N PRO A 215 -9.84 -12.50 1.96
CA PRO A 215 -8.92 -11.80 1.07
C PRO A 215 -9.62 -10.70 0.26
N ALA A 216 -10.93 -10.82 -0.03
CA ALA A 216 -11.65 -9.83 -0.84
C ALA A 216 -11.82 -8.50 -0.10
N GLY A 217 -12.17 -8.54 1.19
CA GLY A 217 -12.25 -7.35 2.05
C GLY A 217 -10.90 -6.86 2.60
N TRP A 218 -9.78 -7.53 2.29
CA TRP A 218 -8.48 -7.16 2.85
C TRP A 218 -7.98 -5.76 2.45
N PRO A 219 -8.11 -5.31 1.19
CA PRO A 219 -7.73 -3.95 0.81
C PRO A 219 -8.48 -2.87 1.61
N GLU A 220 -9.77 -3.07 1.87
CA GLU A 220 -10.57 -2.13 2.67
C GLU A 220 -10.09 -2.07 4.12
N LYS A 221 -9.81 -3.24 4.73
CA LYS A 221 -9.24 -3.32 6.08
C LYS A 221 -7.88 -2.62 6.21
N ARG A 222 -7.06 -2.65 5.16
CA ARG A 222 -5.78 -1.92 5.10
C ARG A 222 -6.01 -0.41 5.15
N VAL A 223 -6.95 0.11 4.35
CA VAL A 223 -7.34 1.53 4.38
C VAL A 223 -7.89 1.91 5.76
N GLU A 224 -8.78 1.09 6.33
CA GLU A 224 -9.34 1.29 7.66
C GLU A 224 -8.23 1.37 8.73
N LYS A 225 -7.26 0.45 8.70
CA LYS A 225 -6.10 0.44 9.60
C LYS A 225 -5.30 1.75 9.50
N GLY A 226 -5.02 2.21 8.28
CA GLY A 226 -4.32 3.49 8.06
C GLY A 226 -5.08 4.68 8.63
N LEU A 227 -6.39 4.73 8.40
CA LEU A 227 -7.28 5.77 8.94
C LEU A 227 -7.33 5.72 10.48
N HIS A 228 -7.45 4.53 11.07
CA HIS A 228 -7.50 4.35 12.52
C HIS A 228 -6.21 4.80 13.22
N ILE A 229 -5.04 4.47 12.66
CA ILE A 229 -3.74 4.94 13.17
C ILE A 229 -3.70 6.47 13.16
N SER A 230 -4.13 7.10 12.05
CA SER A 230 -4.13 8.56 11.94
C SER A 230 -5.11 9.22 12.90
N ALA A 231 -6.34 8.71 13.00
CA ALA A 231 -7.34 9.21 13.92
C ALA A 231 -6.83 9.15 15.37
N THR A 232 -6.20 8.03 15.76
CA THR A 232 -5.62 7.86 17.09
C THR A 232 -4.53 8.90 17.38
N LEU A 233 -3.59 9.11 16.45
CA LEU A 233 -2.53 10.12 16.60
C LEU A 233 -3.08 11.54 16.70
N ILE A 234 -4.09 11.87 15.89
CA ILE A 234 -4.78 13.17 15.93
C ILE A 234 -5.49 13.36 17.28
N CYS A 235 -6.19 12.35 17.77
CA CYS A 235 -6.84 12.40 19.09
C CYS A 235 -5.82 12.60 20.21
N MET A 236 -4.71 11.85 20.22
CA MET A 236 -3.65 12.01 21.22
C MET A 236 -3.05 13.42 21.20
N TYR A 237 -2.86 14.00 20.01
CA TYR A 237 -2.41 15.38 19.87
C TYR A 237 -3.38 16.39 20.49
N TYR A 238 -4.67 16.30 20.17
CA TYR A 238 -5.67 17.21 20.72
C TYR A 238 -5.80 17.08 22.24
N ILE A 239 -5.74 15.87 22.77
CA ILE A 239 -5.70 15.63 24.22
C ILE A 239 -4.50 16.35 24.85
N GLY A 240 -3.30 16.18 24.29
CA GLY A 240 -2.10 16.87 24.77
C GLY A 240 -2.21 18.40 24.69
N LEU A 241 -2.83 18.92 23.63
CA LEU A 241 -3.08 20.35 23.46
C LEU A 241 -4.02 20.89 24.53
N ILE A 242 -5.12 20.18 24.82
CA ILE A 242 -6.09 20.56 25.86
C ILE A 242 -5.40 20.58 27.23
N PHE A 243 -4.62 19.56 27.58
CA PHE A 243 -3.87 19.52 28.84
C PHE A 243 -2.90 20.70 28.97
N ARG A 244 -2.18 21.02 27.90
CA ARG A 244 -1.27 22.17 27.89
C ARG A 244 -2.03 23.48 28.12
N LEU A 245 -3.14 23.70 27.42
CA LEU A 245 -3.93 24.93 27.58
C LEU A 245 -4.50 25.05 29.00
N ALA A 246 -4.99 23.94 29.57
CA ALA A 246 -5.46 23.91 30.95
C ALA A 246 -4.34 24.24 31.95
N TYR A 247 -3.13 23.70 31.75
CA TYR A 247 -1.97 24.00 32.57
C TYR A 247 -1.55 25.47 32.49
N GLU A 248 -1.49 26.05 31.27
CA GLU A 248 -1.18 27.47 31.07
C GLU A 248 -2.23 28.38 31.73
N PHE A 249 -3.51 27.98 31.71
CA PHE A 249 -4.58 28.70 32.39
C PHE A 249 -4.43 28.68 33.91
N LEU A 250 -4.20 27.50 34.49
CA LEU A 250 -4.03 27.33 35.93
C LEU A 250 -2.82 28.11 36.46
N THR A 251 -1.69 28.05 35.76
CA THR A 251 -0.46 28.77 36.16
C THR A 251 -0.59 30.29 36.06
N ARG A 252 -1.32 30.81 35.07
CA ARG A 252 -1.63 32.26 35.00
C ARG A 252 -2.53 32.70 36.14
N SER A 253 -3.53 31.89 36.49
CA SER A 253 -4.46 32.22 37.58
C SER A 253 -3.80 32.29 38.96
N SER A 254 -2.70 31.57 39.18
CA SER A 254 -1.95 31.61 40.44
C SER A 254 -0.98 32.79 40.58
N SER A 255 -0.76 33.57 39.52
CA SER A 255 0.18 34.71 39.50
C SER A 255 -0.48 36.07 39.69
N VAL A 256 -1.80 36.10 39.91
CA VAL A 256 -2.63 37.29 40.18
C VAL A 256 -3.05 37.26 41.64
#